data_AF-A0A7S3QTG9-F1
#
_entry.id   AF-A0A7S3QTG9-F1
#
_cell.length_a   1.000
_cell.length_b   1.000
_cell.length_c   1.000
_cell.angle_alpha   90.00
_cell.angle_beta   90.00
_cell.angle_gamma   90.00
#
_symmetry.space_group_name_H-M   'P 1'
#
loop_
_entity.id
_entity.type
_entity.pdbx_description
1 polymer ?
#
loop_
_entity_poly.entity_id
_entity_poly.type
_entity_poly.pdbx_seq_one_letter_code
_entity_poly.pdbx_strand_id
1 'polypeptide(L)'
;MERAENVRSMLDLKPIELFAVLRKNPGIFLLDSAETRARYNAIHKVVHFSRDAVRTMVRKLPLLLSWETENLERKIDDMRQLAYTRVQWQEEFDCITPSLLAFFFRDSTDLILRMEYLVATRAAPDASLKDLFKMTNSSFARKHPDFRAWRVVRLQKKQEKRARLERQKMLARQEQEQRQQALMAHQSYVQQQQQQQQEER
;
A
#
# COMPACT_ATOMS: atom_id res chain seq x y z
N MET A 1 2.17 -24.58 -14.09
CA MET A 1 1.99 -24.03 -15.45
C MET A 1 0.62 -23.39 -15.64
N GLU A 2 -0.46 -24.04 -15.21
CA GLU A 2 -1.85 -23.52 -15.30
C GLU A 2 -2.04 -22.07 -14.81
N ARG A 3 -1.48 -21.70 -13.64
CA ARG A 3 -1.56 -20.34 -13.08
C ARG A 3 -0.94 -19.27 -13.97
N ALA A 4 0.23 -19.55 -14.55
CA ALA A 4 0.91 -18.62 -15.45
C ALA A 4 0.12 -18.44 -16.76
N GLU A 5 -0.52 -19.50 -17.23
CA GLU A 5 -1.38 -19.48 -18.41
C GLU A 5 -2.68 -18.71 -18.18
N ASN A 6 -3.23 -18.76 -16.97
CA ASN A 6 -4.35 -17.90 -16.55
C ASN A 6 -3.97 -16.42 -16.64
N VAL A 7 -2.78 -16.05 -16.12
CA VAL A 7 -2.29 -14.66 -16.24
C VAL A 7 -2.05 -14.28 -17.69
N ARG A 8 -1.52 -15.19 -18.52
CA ARG A 8 -1.30 -14.97 -19.94
C ARG A 8 -2.60 -14.61 -20.66
N SER A 9 -3.66 -15.40 -20.44
CA SER A 9 -4.98 -15.15 -21.03
C SER A 9 -5.65 -13.90 -20.49
N MET A 10 -5.58 -13.65 -19.17
CA MET A 10 -6.16 -12.46 -18.52
C MET A 10 -5.53 -11.16 -19.03
N LEU A 11 -4.21 -11.15 -19.24
CA LEU A 11 -3.46 -9.98 -19.67
C LEU A 11 -3.30 -9.87 -21.20
N ASP A 12 -3.95 -10.78 -21.96
CA ASP A 12 -3.86 -10.87 -23.42
C ASP A 12 -2.41 -10.86 -23.93
N LEU A 13 -1.60 -11.75 -23.34
CA LEU A 13 -0.17 -11.84 -23.61
C LEU A 13 0.15 -12.89 -24.68
N LYS A 14 1.09 -12.55 -25.54
CA LYS A 14 1.74 -13.56 -26.39
C LYS A 14 2.57 -14.51 -25.51
N PRO A 15 2.75 -15.79 -25.90
CA PRO A 15 3.55 -16.75 -25.12
C PRO A 15 4.96 -16.24 -24.77
N ILE A 16 5.61 -15.50 -25.69
CA ILE A 16 6.94 -14.93 -25.44
C ILE A 16 6.95 -13.80 -24.41
N GLU A 17 5.85 -13.05 -24.30
CA GLU A 17 5.73 -11.94 -23.35
C GLU A 17 5.50 -12.43 -21.92
N LEU A 18 4.95 -13.64 -21.77
CA LEU A 18 4.76 -14.26 -20.47
C LEU A 18 6.09 -14.40 -19.71
N PHE A 19 7.18 -14.77 -20.38
CA PHE A 19 8.49 -14.87 -19.74
C PHE A 19 8.99 -13.54 -19.18
N ALA A 20 8.75 -12.43 -19.88
CA ALA A 20 9.11 -11.10 -19.41
C ALA A 20 8.29 -10.69 -18.16
N VAL A 21 7.02 -11.10 -18.11
CA VAL A 21 6.14 -10.88 -16.96
C VAL A 21 6.58 -11.72 -15.76
N LEU A 22 6.86 -13.01 -15.98
CA LEU A 22 7.33 -13.93 -14.95
C LEU A 22 8.70 -13.54 -14.39
N ARG A 23 9.61 -13.02 -15.23
CA ARG A 23 10.90 -12.49 -14.76
C ARG A 23 10.74 -11.33 -13.78
N LYS A 24 9.73 -10.48 -13.98
CA LYS A 24 9.46 -9.33 -13.11
C LYS A 24 8.67 -9.71 -11.86
N ASN A 25 7.85 -10.75 -11.93
CA ASN A 25 7.07 -11.26 -10.82
C ASN A 25 7.02 -12.80 -10.84
N PRO A 26 8.05 -13.48 -10.32
CA PRO A 26 8.03 -14.95 -10.20
C PRO A 26 6.97 -15.41 -9.18
N GLY A 27 6.54 -14.52 -8.27
CA GLY A 27 5.50 -14.81 -7.29
C GLY A 27 4.13 -15.13 -7.89
N ILE A 28 3.91 -14.88 -9.19
CA ILE A 28 2.68 -15.28 -9.91
C ILE A 28 2.41 -16.79 -9.77
N PHE A 29 3.44 -17.62 -9.68
CA PHE A 29 3.26 -19.07 -9.49
C PHE A 29 2.62 -19.43 -8.14
N LEU A 30 2.73 -18.56 -7.15
CA LEU A 30 2.21 -18.76 -5.80
C LEU A 30 0.77 -18.27 -5.65
N LEU A 31 0.29 -17.42 -6.57
CA LEU A 31 -1.05 -16.85 -6.51
C LEU A 31 -2.06 -17.84 -7.08
N ASP A 32 -3.19 -17.99 -6.40
CA ASP A 32 -4.33 -18.70 -6.95
C ASP A 32 -4.94 -17.96 -8.15
N SER A 33 -5.51 -18.69 -9.11
CA SER A 33 -6.08 -18.12 -10.33
C SER A 33 -7.30 -17.23 -10.04
N ALA A 34 -8.16 -17.62 -9.10
CA ALA A 34 -9.32 -16.83 -8.69
C ALA A 34 -8.86 -15.56 -7.97
N GLU A 35 -7.90 -15.71 -7.04
CA GLU A 35 -7.31 -14.59 -6.30
C GLU A 35 -6.63 -13.57 -7.24
N THR A 36 -5.87 -14.05 -8.23
CA THR A 36 -5.20 -13.18 -9.20
C THR A 36 -6.20 -12.33 -9.99
N ARG A 37 -7.33 -12.91 -10.37
CA ARG A 37 -8.42 -12.21 -11.07
C ARG A 37 -9.12 -11.21 -10.15
N ALA A 38 -9.35 -11.59 -8.89
CA ALA A 38 -9.93 -10.68 -7.89
C ALA A 38 -9.03 -9.45 -7.69
N ARG A 39 -7.72 -9.65 -7.54
CA ARG A 39 -6.73 -8.57 -7.41
C ARG A 39 -6.66 -7.69 -8.65
N TYR A 40 -6.67 -8.27 -9.85
CA TYR A 40 -6.73 -7.50 -11.10
C TYR A 40 -7.98 -6.60 -11.14
N ASN A 41 -9.14 -7.13 -10.78
CA ASN A 41 -10.38 -6.35 -10.72
C ASN A 41 -10.32 -5.26 -9.63
N ALA A 42 -9.67 -5.54 -8.50
CA ALA A 42 -9.46 -4.56 -7.43
C ALA A 42 -8.59 -3.39 -7.91
N ILE A 43 -7.50 -3.65 -8.66
CA ILE A 43 -6.65 -2.58 -9.21
C ILE A 43 -7.48 -1.58 -10.03
N HIS A 44 -8.35 -2.08 -10.91
CA HIS A 44 -9.25 -1.22 -11.70
C HIS A 44 -10.14 -0.32 -10.82
N LYS A 45 -10.69 -0.87 -9.73
CA LYS A 45 -11.52 -0.10 -8.80
C LYS A 45 -10.73 0.98 -8.07
N VAL A 46 -9.47 0.69 -7.70
CA VAL A 46 -8.62 1.59 -6.92
C VAL A 46 -8.04 2.73 -7.78
N VAL A 47 -7.63 2.45 -9.02
CA VAL A 47 -6.99 3.45 -9.90
C VAL A 47 -7.96 4.19 -10.81
N HIS A 48 -9.22 3.73 -10.92
CA HIS A 48 -10.27 4.30 -11.75
C HIS A 48 -9.93 4.46 -13.26
N PHE A 49 -8.99 3.67 -13.78
CA PHE A 49 -8.70 3.61 -15.21
C PHE A 49 -9.50 2.54 -15.92
N SER A 50 -9.66 2.68 -17.24
CA SER A 50 -10.26 1.64 -18.08
C SER A 50 -9.52 0.31 -17.96
N ARG A 51 -10.22 -0.81 -18.21
CA ARG A 51 -9.60 -2.15 -18.13
C ARG A 51 -8.39 -2.30 -19.04
N ASP A 52 -8.38 -1.71 -20.23
CA ASP A 52 -7.25 -1.79 -21.15
C ASP A 52 -6.04 -0.98 -20.68
N ALA A 53 -6.29 0.17 -20.06
CA ALA A 53 -5.26 0.97 -19.41
C ALA A 53 -4.65 0.22 -18.22
N VAL A 54 -5.49 -0.41 -17.38
CA VAL A 54 -5.04 -1.26 -16.28
C VAL A 54 -4.24 -2.47 -16.79
N ARG A 55 -4.72 -3.15 -17.84
CA ARG A 55 -3.98 -4.25 -18.49
C ARG A 55 -2.59 -3.79 -18.91
N THR A 56 -2.50 -2.66 -19.60
CA THR A 56 -1.22 -2.07 -20.04
C THR A 56 -0.30 -1.75 -18.86
N MET A 57 -0.86 -1.23 -17.77
CA MET A 57 -0.15 -0.91 -16.54
C MET A 57 0.40 -2.17 -15.84
N VAL A 58 -0.42 -3.21 -15.69
CA VAL A 58 -0.05 -4.48 -15.07
C VAL A 58 1.00 -5.23 -15.92
N ARG A 59 0.92 -5.17 -17.25
CA ARG A 59 1.98 -5.73 -18.14
C ARG A 59 3.34 -5.07 -17.88
N LYS A 60 3.36 -3.77 -17.60
CA LYS A 60 4.61 -3.04 -17.28
C LYS A 60 5.11 -3.36 -15.88
N LEU A 61 4.20 -3.45 -14.91
CA LEU A 61 4.47 -3.73 -13.50
C LEU A 61 3.62 -4.91 -12.97
N PRO A 62 4.00 -6.17 -13.28
CA PRO A 62 3.22 -7.35 -12.86
C PRO A 62 3.19 -7.57 -11.35
N LEU A 63 4.10 -6.93 -10.61
CA LEU A 63 4.13 -6.92 -9.15
C LEU A 63 2.84 -6.39 -8.52
N LEU A 64 2.06 -5.57 -9.25
CA LEU A 64 0.77 -5.07 -8.77
C LEU A 64 -0.21 -6.21 -8.45
N LEU A 65 -0.13 -7.36 -9.15
CA LEU A 65 -0.97 -8.53 -8.88
C LEU A 65 -0.64 -9.18 -7.53
N SER A 66 0.55 -8.93 -6.98
CA SER A 66 0.96 -9.50 -5.69
C SER A 66 0.66 -8.56 -4.52
N TRP A 67 0.21 -7.34 -4.78
CA TRP A 67 -0.07 -6.38 -3.71
C TRP A 67 -1.48 -6.53 -3.16
N GLU A 68 -1.61 -6.23 -1.88
CA GLU A 68 -2.91 -6.06 -1.23
C GLU A 68 -3.61 -4.79 -1.71
N THR A 69 -4.92 -4.85 -1.86
CA THR A 69 -5.76 -3.72 -2.30
C THR A 69 -5.58 -2.51 -1.38
N GLU A 70 -5.60 -2.72 -0.05
CA GLU A 70 -5.40 -1.65 0.93
C GLU A 70 -4.04 -0.95 0.78
N ASN A 71 -3.01 -1.68 0.36
CA ASN A 71 -1.69 -1.11 0.13
C ASN A 71 -1.67 -0.23 -1.13
N LEU A 72 -2.40 -0.61 -2.18
CA LEU A 72 -2.57 0.21 -3.39
C LEU A 72 -3.33 1.49 -3.06
N GLU A 73 -4.47 1.37 -2.37
CA GLU A 73 -5.31 2.51 -1.96
C GLU A 73 -4.50 3.51 -1.15
N ARG A 74 -3.84 3.05 -0.09
CA ARG A 74 -2.99 3.90 0.75
C ARG A 74 -1.91 4.63 -0.05
N LYS A 75 -1.26 3.98 -1.03
CA LYS A 75 -0.21 4.60 -1.84
C LYS A 75 -0.77 5.69 -2.76
N ILE A 76 -1.97 5.49 -3.31
CA ILE A 76 -2.65 6.53 -4.11
C ILE A 76 -3.08 7.68 -3.22
N ASP A 77 -3.62 7.40 -2.04
CA ASP A 77 -4.06 8.44 -1.10
C ASP A 77 -2.87 9.26 -0.59
N ASP A 78 -1.76 8.61 -0.21
CA ASP A 78 -0.52 9.31 0.17
C ASP A 78 -0.03 10.23 -0.97
N MET A 79 -0.07 9.74 -2.22
CA MET A 79 0.29 10.55 -3.39
C MET A 79 -0.68 11.71 -3.60
N ARG A 80 -2.00 11.48 -3.49
CA ARG A 80 -3.05 12.48 -3.66
C ARG A 80 -2.90 13.59 -2.64
N GLN A 81 -2.74 13.25 -1.36
CA GLN A 81 -2.57 14.22 -0.28
C GLN A 81 -1.34 15.10 -0.52
N LEU A 82 -0.24 14.54 -1.00
CA LEU A 82 0.95 15.32 -1.33
C LEU A 82 0.77 16.14 -2.60
N ALA A 83 0.14 15.59 -3.64
CA ALA A 83 -0.14 16.30 -4.88
C ALA A 83 -1.02 17.54 -4.62
N TYR A 84 -2.01 17.42 -3.75
CA TYR A 84 -2.97 18.50 -3.47
C TYR A 84 -2.39 19.62 -2.60
N THR A 85 -1.12 19.51 -2.17
CA THR A 85 -0.40 20.62 -1.52
C THR A 85 0.13 21.66 -2.51
N ARG A 86 0.15 21.35 -3.81
CA ARG A 86 0.65 22.23 -4.88
C ARG A 86 -0.32 22.20 -6.07
N VAL A 87 -0.75 23.37 -6.53
CA VAL A 87 -1.72 23.50 -7.64
C VAL A 87 -1.26 22.74 -8.89
N GLN A 88 0.00 22.91 -9.30
CA GLN A 88 0.56 22.19 -10.45
C GLN A 88 0.52 20.66 -10.28
N TRP A 89 0.83 20.13 -9.09
CA TRP A 89 0.81 18.69 -8.86
C TRP A 89 -0.61 18.14 -8.84
N GLN A 90 -1.57 18.91 -8.35
CA GLN A 90 -2.98 18.54 -8.41
C GLN A 90 -3.42 18.35 -9.85
N GLU A 91 -3.16 19.33 -10.73
CA GLU A 91 -3.51 19.24 -12.16
C GLU A 91 -2.84 18.02 -12.84
N GLU A 92 -1.56 17.79 -12.55
CA GLU A 92 -0.83 16.63 -13.09
C GLU A 92 -1.34 15.28 -12.54
N PHE A 93 -1.79 15.25 -11.29
CA PHE A 93 -2.38 14.06 -10.67
C PHE A 93 -3.75 13.75 -11.26
N ASP A 94 -4.60 14.76 -11.43
CA ASP A 94 -5.95 14.59 -11.96
C ASP A 94 -5.92 14.08 -13.42
N CYS A 95 -4.85 14.40 -14.17
CA CYS A 95 -4.61 13.91 -15.53
C CYS A 95 -3.54 12.79 -15.62
N ILE A 96 -3.26 12.08 -14.52
CA ILE A 96 -2.15 11.12 -14.48
C ILE A 96 -2.37 9.94 -15.44
N THR A 97 -1.34 9.63 -16.23
CA THR A 97 -1.42 8.49 -17.16
C THR A 97 -1.16 7.16 -16.45
N PRO A 98 -1.74 6.03 -16.92
CA PRO A 98 -1.48 4.70 -16.35
C PRO A 98 0.00 4.32 -16.37
N SER A 99 0.75 4.77 -17.38
CA SER A 99 2.19 4.53 -17.46
C SER A 99 2.95 5.29 -16.38
N LEU A 100 2.60 6.56 -16.13
CA LEU A 100 3.23 7.36 -15.08
C LEU A 100 2.88 6.83 -13.69
N LEU A 101 1.63 6.39 -13.48
CA LEU A 101 1.21 5.74 -12.25
C LEU A 101 1.95 4.41 -12.00
N ALA A 102 2.21 3.60 -13.03
CA ALA A 102 3.09 2.43 -12.90
C ALA A 102 4.52 2.79 -12.48
N PHE A 103 5.10 3.87 -13.03
CA PHE A 103 6.41 4.36 -12.57
C PHE A 103 6.36 4.76 -11.10
N PHE A 104 5.31 5.47 -10.69
CA PHE A 104 5.10 5.82 -9.30
C PHE A 104 5.06 4.56 -8.42
N PHE A 105 4.23 3.57 -8.76
CA PHE A 105 4.09 2.38 -7.93
C PHE A 105 5.41 1.64 -7.72
N ARG A 106 6.20 1.47 -8.80
CA ARG A 106 7.49 0.78 -8.75
C ARG A 106 8.39 1.26 -7.60
N ASP A 107 8.48 2.58 -7.41
CA ASP A 107 9.37 3.22 -6.43
C ASP A 107 8.60 4.08 -5.40
N SER A 108 7.31 3.78 -5.20
CA SER A 108 6.35 4.63 -4.48
C SER A 108 6.82 5.05 -3.09
N THR A 109 7.46 4.16 -2.33
CA THR A 109 7.98 4.48 -1.00
C THR A 109 9.03 5.60 -1.05
N ASP A 110 9.93 5.58 -2.03
CA ASP A 110 10.97 6.61 -2.18
C ASP A 110 10.38 7.90 -2.77
N LEU A 111 9.50 7.78 -3.76
CA LEU A 111 8.85 8.93 -4.41
C LEU A 111 7.97 9.72 -3.44
N ILE A 112 7.19 9.04 -2.58
CA ILE A 112 6.43 9.69 -1.50
C ILE A 112 7.37 10.47 -0.58
N LEU A 113 8.52 9.89 -0.20
CA LEU A 113 9.50 10.60 0.65
C LEU A 113 10.10 11.83 -0.04
N ARG A 114 10.36 11.76 -1.35
CA ARG A 114 10.83 12.91 -2.11
C ARG A 114 9.77 14.00 -2.18
N MET A 115 8.52 13.63 -2.45
CA MET A 115 7.39 14.56 -2.44
C MET A 115 7.25 15.22 -1.07
N GLU A 116 7.23 14.43 0.01
CA GLU A 116 7.21 14.96 1.39
C GLU A 116 8.37 15.92 1.67
N TYR A 117 9.58 15.59 1.21
CA TYR A 117 10.76 16.45 1.39
C TYR A 117 10.59 17.79 0.69
N LEU A 118 10.18 17.78 -0.59
CA LEU A 118 9.98 19.00 -1.37
C LEU A 118 8.86 19.87 -0.78
N VAL A 119 7.80 19.26 -0.26
CA VAL A 119 6.72 19.97 0.42
C VAL A 119 7.21 20.57 1.74
N ALA A 120 7.91 19.80 2.57
CA ALA A 120 8.38 20.23 3.88
C ALA A 120 9.47 21.32 3.80
N THR A 121 10.36 21.25 2.81
CA THR A 121 11.46 22.21 2.63
C THR A 121 11.11 23.37 1.70
N ARG A 122 9.95 23.31 1.03
CA ARG A 122 9.55 24.22 -0.05
C ARG A 122 10.57 24.29 -1.21
N ALA A 123 11.40 23.27 -1.36
CA ALA A 123 12.36 23.17 -2.46
C ALA A 123 11.64 22.88 -3.80
N ALA A 124 12.22 23.40 -4.89
CA ALA A 124 11.78 23.21 -6.27
C ALA A 124 10.24 23.38 -6.44
N PRO A 125 9.70 24.60 -6.27
CA PRO A 125 8.25 24.85 -6.29
C PRO A 125 7.60 24.51 -7.64
N ASP A 126 8.38 24.59 -8.71
CA ASP A 126 8.04 24.36 -10.12
C ASP A 126 8.28 22.92 -10.62
N ALA A 127 8.75 22.03 -9.75
CA ALA A 127 9.03 20.64 -10.13
C ALA A 127 7.75 19.94 -10.59
N SER A 128 7.77 19.28 -11.76
CA SER A 128 6.68 18.42 -12.23
C SER A 128 6.72 17.03 -11.56
N LEU A 129 5.56 16.39 -11.35
CA LEU A 129 5.47 14.99 -10.92
C LEU A 129 6.13 14.05 -11.93
N LYS A 130 5.97 14.33 -13.23
CA LYS A 130 6.58 13.53 -14.29
C LYS A 130 8.11 13.50 -14.17
N ASP A 131 8.71 14.66 -13.95
CA ASP A 131 10.16 14.78 -13.80
C ASP A 131 10.62 14.17 -12.49
N LEU A 132 9.87 14.39 -11.40
CA LEU A 132 10.16 13.80 -10.10
C LEU A 132 10.17 12.27 -10.14
N PHE A 133 9.16 11.65 -10.76
CA PHE A 133 9.00 10.19 -10.82
C PHE A 133 10.03 9.52 -11.73
N LYS A 134 10.48 10.22 -12.77
CA LYS A 134 11.50 9.71 -13.70
C LYS A 134 12.94 10.02 -13.26
N MET A 135 13.11 10.92 -12.29
CA MET A 135 14.43 11.31 -11.80
C MET A 135 15.11 10.15 -11.05
N THR A 136 16.35 9.86 -11.42
CA THR A 136 17.16 8.87 -10.71
C THR A 136 17.54 9.33 -9.31
N ASN A 137 17.81 8.38 -8.41
CA ASN A 137 18.19 8.68 -7.02
C ASN A 137 19.45 9.56 -6.95
N SER A 138 20.43 9.32 -7.83
CA SER A 138 21.67 10.09 -7.90
C SER A 138 21.43 11.52 -8.37
N SER A 139 20.56 11.71 -9.37
CA SER A 139 20.19 13.05 -9.86
C SER A 139 19.44 13.85 -8.78
N PHE A 140 18.48 13.19 -8.11
CA PHE A 140 17.74 13.82 -7.01
C PHE A 140 18.65 14.21 -5.85
N ALA A 141 19.53 13.31 -5.41
CA ALA A 141 20.47 13.58 -4.32
C ALA A 141 21.47 14.70 -4.66
N ARG A 142 21.84 14.85 -5.94
CA ARG A 142 22.70 15.95 -6.39
C ARG A 142 21.98 17.30 -6.33
N LYS A 143 20.70 17.34 -6.73
CA LYS A 143 19.88 18.56 -6.65
C LYS A 143 19.48 18.90 -5.21
N HIS A 144 19.35 17.90 -4.36
CA HIS A 144 18.90 18.03 -2.97
C HIS A 144 19.84 17.28 -2.02
N PRO A 145 21.01 17.85 -1.67
CA PRO A 145 22.01 17.19 -0.82
C PRO A 145 21.47 16.80 0.56
N ASP A 146 20.62 17.67 1.14
CA ASP A 146 20.05 17.47 2.49
C ASP A 146 19.01 16.36 2.55
N PHE A 147 18.52 15.88 1.40
CA PHE A 147 17.49 14.83 1.34
C PHE A 147 17.93 13.57 2.07
N ARG A 148 19.21 13.18 1.98
CA ARG A 148 19.70 11.94 2.61
C ARG A 148 19.61 12.01 4.13
N ALA A 149 20.10 13.09 4.71
CA ALA A 149 20.03 13.32 6.15
C ALA A 149 18.57 13.46 6.61
N TRP A 150 17.78 14.24 5.87
CA TRP A 150 16.36 14.43 6.14
C TRP A 150 15.58 13.11 6.11
N ARG A 151 15.84 12.25 5.12
CA ARG A 151 15.17 10.96 4.94
C ARG A 151 15.40 10.04 6.13
N VAL A 152 16.62 9.97 6.66
CA VAL A 152 16.95 9.16 7.84
C VAL A 152 16.12 9.61 9.04
N VAL A 153 16.15 10.90 9.37
CA VAL A 153 15.40 11.47 10.49
C VAL A 153 13.89 11.26 10.29
N ARG A 154 13.39 11.45 9.07
CA ARG A 154 11.97 11.29 8.75
C ARG A 154 11.50 9.85 8.91
N LEU A 155 12.29 8.87 8.44
CA LEU A 155 11.98 7.46 8.57
C LEU A 155 11.96 7.01 10.03
N GLN A 156 12.93 7.48 10.82
CA GLN A 156 12.98 7.21 12.25
C GLN A 156 11.72 7.73 12.97
N LYS A 157 11.33 8.99 12.72
CA LYS A 157 10.08 9.55 13.28
C LYS A 157 8.83 8.76 12.87
N LYS A 158 8.77 8.27 11.62
CA LYS A 158 7.66 7.42 11.16
C LYS A 158 7.63 6.07 11.88
N GLN A 159 8.79 5.44 12.09
CA GLN A 159 8.92 4.19 12.83
C GLN A 159 8.51 4.36 14.29
N GLU A 160 8.98 5.41 14.96
CA GLU A 160 8.63 5.73 16.34
C GLU A 160 7.11 5.95 16.50
N LYS A 161 6.48 6.68 15.58
CA LYS A 161 5.03 6.88 15.57
C LYS A 161 4.27 5.56 15.41
N ARG A 162 4.72 4.67 14.52
CA ARG A 162 4.12 3.33 14.34
C ARG A 162 4.26 2.47 15.59
N ALA A 163 5.45 2.40 16.17
CA ALA A 163 5.71 1.65 17.40
C ALA A 163 4.90 2.19 18.59
N ARG A 164 4.64 3.50 18.66
CA ARG A 164 3.74 4.10 19.66
C ARG A 164 2.30 3.63 19.45
N LEU A 165 1.80 3.67 18.22
CA LEU A 165 0.44 3.25 17.91
C LEU A 165 0.23 1.75 18.16
N GLU A 166 1.21 0.92 17.79
CA GLU A 166 1.16 -0.53 18.05
C GLU A 166 1.14 -0.82 19.55
N ARG A 167 1.98 -0.14 20.35
CA ARG A 167 1.94 -0.24 21.81
C ARG A 167 0.57 0.13 22.38
N GLN A 168 -0.04 1.21 21.90
CA GLN A 168 -1.40 1.60 22.32
C GLN A 168 -2.44 0.53 21.96
N LYS A 169 -2.38 -0.05 20.75
CA LYS A 169 -3.28 -1.13 20.34
C LYS A 169 -3.10 -2.39 21.18
N MET A 170 -1.86 -2.75 21.54
CA MET A 170 -1.60 -3.91 22.39
C MET A 170 -2.16 -3.71 23.81
N LEU A 171 -1.93 -2.55 24.42
CA LEU A 171 -2.49 -2.22 25.74
C LEU A 171 -4.03 -2.26 25.71
N ALA A 172 -4.65 -1.67 24.68
CA ALA A 172 -6.11 -1.71 24.53
C ALA A 172 -6.66 -3.14 24.36
N ARG A 173 -5.95 -4.02 23.66
CA ARG A 173 -6.32 -5.45 23.54
C ARG A 173 -6.21 -6.16 24.89
N GLN A 174 -5.12 -5.94 25.63
CA GLN A 174 -4.94 -6.54 26.96
C GLN A 174 -6.04 -6.06 27.93
N GLU A 175 -6.40 -4.79 27.91
CA GLU A 175 -7.52 -4.27 28.71
C GLU A 175 -8.86 -4.90 28.32
N GLN A 176 -9.12 -5.10 27.03
CA GLN A 176 -10.32 -5.78 26.56
C GLN A 176 -10.38 -7.25 27.00
N GLU A 177 -9.26 -7.97 26.90
CA GLU A 177 -9.14 -9.37 27.34
C GLU A 177 -9.36 -9.48 28.85
N GLN A 178 -8.74 -8.61 29.65
CA GLN A 178 -8.94 -8.55 31.10
C GLN A 178 -10.40 -8.27 31.47
N ARG A 179 -11.07 -7.34 30.77
CA ARG A 179 -12.50 -7.05 30.99
C ARG A 179 -13.37 -8.25 30.65
N GLN A 180 -13.09 -8.96 29.55
CA GLN A 180 -13.83 -10.17 29.19
C GLN A 180 -13.63 -11.28 30.22
N GLN A 181 -12.40 -11.49 30.68
CA GLN A 181 -12.10 -12.49 31.72
C GLN A 181 -12.81 -12.15 33.05
N ALA A 182 -12.83 -10.88 33.46
CA ALA A 182 -13.53 -10.44 34.66
C ALA A 182 -15.05 -10.65 34.55
N LEU A 183 -15.65 -10.36 33.38
CA LEU A 183 -17.06 -10.62 33.11
C LEU A 183 -17.40 -12.12 33.19
N MET A 184 -16.59 -12.97 32.57
CA MET A 184 -16.76 -14.43 32.61
C MET A 184 -16.63 -14.98 34.04
N ALA A 185 -15.64 -14.50 34.80
CA ALA A 185 -15.44 -14.88 36.21
C ALA A 185 -16.60 -14.43 37.12
N HIS A 186 -17.16 -13.25 36.85
CA HIS A 186 -18.33 -12.78 37.58
C HIS A 186 -19.58 -13.62 37.25
N GLN A 187 -19.80 -13.97 35.99
CA GLN A 187 -20.93 -14.82 35.57
C GLN A 187 -20.84 -16.23 36.16
N SER A 188 -19.65 -16.84 36.20
CA SER A 188 -19.46 -18.16 36.80
C SER A 188 -19.69 -18.13 38.31
N TYR A 189 -19.25 -17.09 39.00
CA TYR A 189 -19.52 -16.90 40.43
C TYR A 189 -21.02 -16.80 40.72
N VAL A 190 -21.75 -16.00 39.94
CA VAL A 190 -23.22 -15.86 40.09
C VAL A 190 -23.93 -17.19 39.85
N GLN A 191 -23.52 -17.98 38.85
CA GLN A 191 -24.09 -19.30 38.60
C GLN A 191 -23.82 -20.29 39.75
N GLN A 192 -22.62 -20.29 40.33
CA GLN A 192 -22.29 -21.14 41.47
C GLN A 192 -23.15 -20.81 42.69
N GLN A 193 -23.39 -19.53 42.97
CA GLN A 193 -24.28 -19.14 44.06
C GLN A 193 -25.74 -19.55 43.84
N GLN A 194 -26.22 -19.47 42.60
CA GLN A 194 -27.58 -19.91 42.25
C GLN A 194 -27.73 -21.44 42.39
N GLN A 195 -26.70 -22.21 42.08
CA GLN A 195 -26.70 -23.67 42.27
C GLN A 195 -26.70 -24.04 43.76
N GLN A 196 -25.86 -23.39 44.57
CA GLN A 196 -25.83 -23.62 46.03
C GLN A 196 -27.18 -23.29 46.70
N GLN A 197 -27.85 -22.22 46.27
CA GLN A 197 -29.18 -21.87 46.77
C GLN A 197 -30.30 -22.83 46.31
N GLN A 198 -30.08 -23.60 45.24
CA GLN A 198 -31.01 -24.63 44.79
C GLN A 198 -30.80 -25.98 45.48
N GLU A 199 -29.58 -26.29 45.92
CA GLU A 199 -29.25 -27.51 46.67
C GLU A 199 -29.63 -27.43 48.17
N GLU A 200 -29.79 -26.23 48.73
CA GLU A 200 -30.23 -26.00 50.11
C GLU A 200 -31.77 -25.92 50.29
N ARG A 201 -32.57 -26.14 49.24
CA ARG A 201 -34.04 -26.20 49.28
C ARG A 201 -34.56 -27.62 49.06
#